data_AF-A0A7V1XX53-F1
#
_entry.id   AF-A0A7V1XX53-F1
#
_cell.length_a   1.000
_cell.length_b   1.000
_cell.length_c   1.000
_cell.angle_alpha   90.00
_cell.angle_beta   90.00
_cell.angle_gamma   90.00
#
_symmetry.space_group_name_H-M   'P 1'
#
loop_
_entity.id
_entity.type
_entity.pdbx_description
1 polymer ?
#
loop_
_entity_poly.entity_id
_entity_poly.type
_entity_poly.pdbx_seq_one_letter_code
_entity_poly.pdbx_strand_id
1 'polypeptide(L)'
;MHNYIRVIALLAAATLLFPVAAQESSRGPSTPEERERALKTAQLLRAAPLEASTKSEQEWLIKWLIEVPDISVTLCSGITGDLGKSKSGHPGVILASQMASQAAYAIQHRDATPNAVAAYLAGAEGALETYKAIRSKDPKFRAPGLDELMRRQEKGELEAVVKERAAAKCK
;
A
#
# COMPACT_ATOMS: atom_id res chain seq x y z
N MET A 1 -44.24 -48.97 -50.14
CA MET A 1 -44.51 -49.72 -48.91
C MET A 1 -43.89 -48.98 -47.73
N HIS A 2 -44.76 -48.49 -46.82
CA HIS A 2 -44.52 -48.08 -45.42
C HIS A 2 -43.47 -46.98 -45.15
N ASN A 3 -43.85 -45.69 -44.95
CA ASN A 3 -44.29 -45.07 -43.67
C ASN A 3 -43.54 -45.64 -42.44
N TYR A 4 -42.90 -44.88 -41.55
CA TYR A 4 -43.53 -43.91 -40.65
C TYR A 4 -42.52 -42.92 -40.03
N ILE A 5 -43.01 -41.68 -39.91
CA ILE A 5 -42.65 -40.57 -39.02
C ILE A 5 -42.27 -41.04 -37.60
N ARG A 6 -41.24 -40.42 -37.00
CA ARG A 6 -41.29 -39.88 -35.62
C ARG A 6 -40.10 -38.94 -35.29
N VAL A 7 -40.43 -37.65 -35.37
CA VAL A 7 -39.78 -36.51 -34.71
C VAL A 7 -39.69 -36.74 -33.21
N ILE A 8 -38.49 -36.67 -32.60
CA ILE A 8 -38.34 -36.37 -31.16
C ILE A 8 -37.09 -35.50 -30.92
N ALA A 9 -37.38 -34.21 -30.68
CA ALA A 9 -36.77 -33.26 -29.75
C ALA A 9 -35.25 -33.01 -29.77
N LEU A 10 -34.89 -31.95 -30.50
CA LEU A 10 -33.78 -31.05 -30.18
C LEU A 10 -34.02 -30.39 -28.81
N LEU A 11 -33.13 -30.64 -27.84
CA LEU A 11 -32.96 -29.81 -26.65
C LEU A 11 -31.48 -29.82 -26.25
N ALA A 12 -30.66 -29.20 -27.09
CA ALA A 12 -29.31 -28.81 -26.73
C ALA A 12 -29.39 -27.59 -25.81
N ALA A 13 -29.41 -27.82 -24.50
CA ALA A 13 -29.23 -26.78 -23.51
C ALA A 13 -27.78 -26.28 -23.56
N ALA A 14 -27.52 -25.30 -24.43
CA ALA A 14 -26.27 -24.55 -24.44
C ALA A 14 -26.29 -23.57 -23.26
N THR A 15 -25.85 -24.04 -22.10
CA THR A 15 -25.46 -23.15 -20.99
C THR A 15 -24.24 -22.36 -21.42
N LEU A 16 -24.48 -21.14 -21.89
CA LEU A 16 -23.44 -20.12 -22.09
C LEU A 16 -22.81 -19.84 -20.71
N LEU A 17 -21.71 -20.54 -20.42
CA LEU A 17 -20.72 -20.12 -19.44
C LEU A 17 -20.12 -18.81 -19.95
N PHE A 18 -20.73 -17.68 -19.60
CA PHE A 18 -20.07 -16.39 -19.72
C PHE A 18 -18.90 -16.40 -18.73
N PRO A 19 -17.64 -16.32 -19.19
CA PRO A 19 -16.56 -16.02 -18.27
C PRO A 19 -16.82 -14.62 -17.74
N VAL A 20 -17.09 -14.50 -16.44
CA VAL A 20 -16.96 -13.23 -15.74
C VAL A 20 -15.49 -12.88 -15.82
N ALA A 21 -15.11 -12.07 -16.81
CA ALA A 21 -13.80 -11.46 -16.83
C ALA A 21 -13.70 -10.61 -15.56
N ALA A 22 -12.79 -10.97 -14.66
CA ALA A 22 -12.41 -10.12 -13.56
C ALA A 22 -11.96 -8.79 -14.18
N GLN A 23 -12.74 -7.74 -13.96
CA GLN A 23 -12.44 -6.41 -14.45
C GLN A 23 -11.28 -5.89 -13.60
N GLU A 24 -10.04 -6.16 -14.02
CA GLU A 24 -8.89 -5.36 -13.57
C GLU A 24 -9.30 -3.91 -13.78
N SER A 25 -9.30 -3.12 -12.71
CA SER A 25 -9.61 -1.69 -12.74
C SER A 25 -8.48 -0.96 -13.48
N SER A 26 -8.45 -1.11 -14.80
CA SER A 26 -7.48 -0.50 -15.72
C SER A 26 -7.89 0.94 -16.06
N ARG A 27 -8.24 1.72 -15.04
CA ARG A 27 -8.42 3.16 -15.26
C ARG A 27 -7.08 3.75 -15.73
N GLY A 28 -7.15 4.86 -16.46
CA GLY A 28 -5.96 5.54 -16.97
C GLY A 28 -5.01 6.03 -15.85
N PRO A 29 -3.85 6.61 -16.23
CA PRO A 29 -2.89 7.17 -15.29
C PRO A 29 -3.51 8.13 -14.28
N SER A 30 -2.85 8.29 -13.14
CA SER A 30 -3.24 9.25 -12.10
C SER A 30 -3.31 10.69 -12.63
N THR A 31 -4.26 11.47 -12.14
CA THR A 31 -4.37 12.90 -12.46
C THR A 31 -3.45 13.75 -11.57
N PRO A 32 -3.13 15.00 -11.96
CA PRO A 32 -2.39 15.92 -11.08
C PRO A 32 -3.04 16.13 -9.71
N GLU A 33 -4.38 16.25 -9.67
CA GLU A 33 -5.15 16.47 -8.46
C GLU A 33 -5.10 15.25 -7.53
N GLU A 34 -5.12 14.05 -8.09
CA GLU A 34 -4.98 12.81 -7.32
C GLU A 34 -3.58 12.68 -6.72
N ARG A 35 -2.54 13.02 -7.49
CA ARG A 35 -1.17 13.05 -6.97
C ARG A 35 -1.03 14.09 -5.86
N GLU A 36 -1.62 15.27 -6.02
CA GLU A 36 -1.63 16.29 -4.96
C GLU A 36 -2.37 15.78 -3.71
N ARG A 37 -3.50 15.10 -3.87
CA ARG A 37 -4.21 14.47 -2.75
C ARG A 37 -3.33 13.42 -2.08
N ALA A 38 -2.65 12.55 -2.82
CA ALA A 38 -1.74 11.54 -2.26
C ALA A 38 -0.61 12.18 -1.43
N LEU A 39 -0.05 13.30 -1.89
CA LEU A 39 0.95 14.07 -1.13
C LEU A 39 0.36 14.63 0.18
N LYS A 40 -0.86 15.19 0.15
CA LYS A 40 -1.56 15.68 1.34
C LYS A 40 -1.92 14.54 2.30
N THR A 41 -2.38 13.41 1.79
CA THR A 41 -2.67 12.21 2.59
C THR A 41 -1.40 11.70 3.28
N ALA A 42 -0.25 11.68 2.60
CA ALA A 42 1.02 11.32 3.23
C ALA A 42 1.39 12.24 4.38
N GLN A 43 1.14 13.55 4.28
CA GLN A 43 1.36 14.50 5.39
C GLN A 43 0.37 14.27 6.54
N LEU A 44 -0.91 14.07 6.22
CA LEU A 44 -1.97 13.82 7.21
C LEU A 44 -1.68 12.57 8.04
N LEU A 45 -1.31 11.46 7.39
CA LEU A 45 -1.01 10.20 8.05
C LEU A 45 0.16 10.33 9.03
N ARG A 46 1.18 11.13 8.69
CA ARG A 46 2.37 11.34 9.53
C ARG A 46 2.11 12.27 10.70
N ALA A 47 1.28 13.30 10.51
CA ALA A 47 1.02 14.32 11.53
C ALA A 47 -0.13 13.94 12.49
N ALA A 48 -1.18 13.32 11.97
CA ALA A 48 -2.44 13.10 12.68
C ALA A 48 -3.00 11.67 12.46
N PRO A 49 -2.22 10.60 12.72
CA PRO A 49 -2.57 9.22 12.37
C PRO A 49 -3.81 8.65 13.08
N LEU A 50 -4.27 9.27 14.17
CA LEU A 50 -5.36 8.77 15.00
C LEU A 50 -6.66 9.57 14.85
N GLU A 51 -6.65 10.63 14.03
CA GLU A 51 -7.85 11.42 13.78
C GLU A 51 -8.86 10.65 12.91
N ALA A 52 -10.15 10.88 13.17
CA ALA A 52 -11.22 10.17 12.46
C ALA A 52 -11.18 10.38 10.94
N SER A 53 -10.82 11.59 10.49
CA SER A 53 -10.67 11.95 9.07
C SER A 53 -9.50 11.24 8.38
N THR A 54 -8.52 10.75 9.14
CA THR A 54 -7.35 10.06 8.58
C THR A 54 -7.71 8.69 8.01
N LYS A 55 -8.72 8.03 8.57
CA LYS A 55 -9.16 6.70 8.11
C LYS A 55 -9.68 6.72 6.67
N SER A 56 -10.53 7.69 6.32
CA SER A 56 -11.06 7.80 4.96
C SER A 56 -9.97 8.12 3.93
N GLU A 57 -8.98 8.93 4.31
CA GLU A 57 -7.83 9.23 3.44
C GLU A 57 -6.90 8.02 3.28
N GLN A 58 -6.67 7.26 4.35
CA GLN A 58 -5.97 5.98 4.28
C GLN A 58 -6.65 5.03 3.28
N GLU A 59 -7.96 4.81 3.43
CA GLU A 59 -8.72 3.90 2.57
C GLU A 59 -8.69 4.36 1.11
N TRP A 60 -8.88 5.67 0.87
CA TRP A 60 -8.77 6.25 -0.46
C TRP A 60 -7.39 6.02 -1.07
N LEU A 61 -6.30 6.29 -0.34
CA LEU A 61 -4.94 6.15 -0.84
C LEU A 61 -4.63 4.70 -1.24
N ILE A 62 -5.01 3.74 -0.41
CA ILE A 62 -4.76 2.32 -0.67
C ILE A 62 -5.51 1.88 -1.93
N LYS A 63 -6.78 2.28 -2.05
CA LYS A 63 -7.56 2.02 -3.26
C LYS A 63 -6.93 2.67 -4.48
N TRP A 64 -6.54 3.93 -4.38
CA TRP A 64 -5.91 4.68 -5.47
C TRP A 64 -4.62 4.02 -5.95
N LEU A 65 -3.74 3.58 -5.03
CA LEU A 65 -2.51 2.85 -5.36
C LEU A 65 -2.74 1.50 -6.05
N ILE A 66 -3.89 0.86 -5.82
CA ILE A 66 -4.29 -0.37 -6.52
C ILE A 66 -4.80 -0.06 -7.93
N GLU A 67 -5.46 1.09 -8.11
CA GLU A 67 -6.16 1.44 -9.35
C GLU A 67 -5.30 2.18 -10.38
N VAL A 68 -4.29 2.95 -9.97
CA VAL A 68 -3.49 3.75 -10.93
C VAL A 68 -2.25 2.98 -11.41
N PRO A 69 -2.00 2.94 -12.74
CA PRO A 69 -0.89 2.16 -13.29
C PRO A 69 0.46 2.88 -13.25
N ASP A 70 0.49 4.20 -13.06
CA ASP A 70 1.68 5.03 -13.22
C ASP A 70 2.41 5.36 -11.91
N ILE A 71 1.90 4.89 -10.77
CA ILE A 71 2.53 5.05 -9.45
C ILE A 71 2.72 3.67 -8.84
N SER A 72 3.96 3.19 -8.83
CA SER A 72 4.30 1.89 -8.26
C SER A 72 4.81 2.04 -6.83
N VAL A 73 4.18 1.32 -5.91
CA VAL A 73 4.58 1.20 -4.50
C VAL A 73 4.73 -0.28 -4.18
N THR A 74 5.90 -0.69 -3.72
CA THR A 74 6.15 -2.07 -3.31
C THR A 74 6.15 -2.14 -1.79
N LEU A 75 5.05 -2.64 -1.21
CA LEU A 75 5.00 -2.82 0.24
C LEU A 75 5.95 -3.96 0.65
N CYS A 76 6.98 -3.63 1.43
CA CYS A 76 7.81 -4.60 2.12
C CYS A 76 7.70 -4.40 3.62
N SER A 77 7.06 -5.33 4.33
CA SER A 77 6.97 -5.31 5.80
C SER A 77 8.32 -5.55 6.47
N GLY A 78 9.27 -6.17 5.76
CA GLY A 78 10.65 -6.33 6.20
C GLY A 78 11.36 -5.01 6.51
N ILE A 79 10.92 -3.90 5.90
CA ILE A 79 11.44 -2.56 6.17
C ILE A 79 11.10 -2.11 7.58
N THR A 80 9.84 -2.18 7.99
CA THR A 80 9.40 -1.73 9.32
C THR A 80 9.66 -2.74 10.43
N GLY A 81 9.86 -4.01 10.07
CA GLY A 81 10.17 -5.08 11.03
C GLY A 81 8.93 -5.51 11.83
N ASP A 82 9.14 -5.98 13.06
CA ASP A 82 8.04 -6.43 13.92
C ASP A 82 7.24 -5.23 14.45
N LEU A 83 5.98 -5.11 14.04
CA LEU A 83 5.03 -4.08 14.51
C LEU A 83 4.26 -4.50 15.77
N GLY A 84 4.56 -5.68 16.34
CA GLY A 84 3.89 -6.20 17.53
C GLY A 84 2.53 -6.85 17.23
N LYS A 85 1.78 -7.18 18.29
CA LYS A 85 0.47 -7.87 18.16
C LYS A 85 -0.63 -6.90 17.72
N SER A 86 -1.41 -7.30 16.72
CA SER A 86 -2.43 -6.45 16.07
C SER A 86 -3.59 -5.99 16.96
N LYS A 87 -3.92 -6.72 18.04
CA LYS A 87 -5.13 -6.48 18.86
C LYS A 87 -5.10 -5.19 19.70
N SER A 88 -3.95 -4.55 19.85
CA SER A 88 -3.79 -3.34 20.68
C SER A 88 -2.93 -2.28 20.00
N GLY A 89 -2.75 -2.36 18.67
CA GLY A 89 -1.77 -1.55 17.96
C GLY A 89 -2.33 -0.80 16.77
N HIS A 90 -1.43 -0.12 16.07
CA HIS A 90 -1.74 0.72 14.91
C HIS A 90 -1.06 0.25 13.61
N PRO A 91 -0.92 -1.06 13.33
CA PRO A 91 -0.14 -1.53 12.19
C PRO A 91 -0.72 -1.06 10.84
N GLY A 92 -2.05 -0.94 10.73
CA GLY A 92 -2.71 -0.50 9.50
C GLY A 92 -2.29 0.92 9.08
N VAL A 93 -2.39 1.89 9.99
CA VAL A 93 -2.02 3.29 9.68
C VAL A 93 -0.51 3.45 9.49
N ILE A 94 0.32 2.67 10.20
CA ILE A 94 1.77 2.65 10.01
C ILE A 94 2.13 2.16 8.59
N LEU A 95 1.57 1.04 8.15
CA LEU A 95 1.81 0.50 6.82
C LEU A 95 1.24 1.41 5.73
N ALA A 96 0.08 2.02 5.96
CA ALA A 96 -0.47 3.05 5.08
C ALA A 96 0.47 4.25 4.95
N SER A 97 1.07 4.70 6.03
CA SER A 97 2.02 5.82 6.03
C SER A 97 3.32 5.47 5.30
N GLN A 98 3.78 4.22 5.42
CA GLN A 98 4.88 3.70 4.62
C GLN A 98 4.55 3.77 3.13
N MET A 99 3.38 3.28 2.71
CA MET A 99 2.94 3.32 1.31
C MET A 99 2.73 4.75 0.81
N ALA A 100 2.14 5.62 1.63
CA ALA A 100 1.92 7.03 1.29
C ALA A 100 3.23 7.77 1.04
N SER A 101 4.26 7.47 1.83
CA SER A 101 5.56 8.13 1.71
C SER A 101 6.37 7.58 0.53
N GLN A 102 6.24 6.28 0.23
CA GLN A 102 6.72 5.71 -1.03
C GLN A 102 6.05 6.33 -2.26
N ALA A 103 4.71 6.49 -2.21
CA ALA A 103 3.96 7.14 -3.27
C ALA A 103 4.39 8.60 -3.45
N ALA A 104 4.57 9.33 -2.35
CA ALA A 104 5.06 10.71 -2.38
C ALA A 104 6.45 10.80 -3.01
N TYR A 105 7.36 9.87 -2.68
CA TYR A 105 8.67 9.78 -3.33
C TYR A 105 8.53 9.51 -4.84
N ALA A 106 7.70 8.54 -5.23
CA ALA A 106 7.47 8.20 -6.62
C ALA A 106 6.93 9.41 -7.42
N ILE A 107 5.95 10.15 -6.86
CA ILE A 107 5.38 11.36 -7.46
C ILE A 107 6.44 12.45 -7.68
N GLN A 108 7.31 12.67 -6.69
CA GLN A 108 8.35 13.70 -6.73
C GLN A 108 9.52 13.35 -7.66
N HIS A 109 9.71 12.07 -7.98
CA HIS A 109 10.84 11.58 -8.77
C HIS A 109 10.38 10.84 -10.04
N ARG A 110 9.20 11.18 -10.59
CA ARG A 110 8.61 10.47 -11.74
C ARG A 110 9.47 10.46 -13.00
N ASP A 111 10.30 11.47 -13.19
CA ASP A 111 11.16 11.62 -14.38
C ASP A 111 12.58 11.04 -14.16
N ALA A 112 12.84 10.46 -12.98
CA ALA A 112 14.12 9.84 -12.64
C ALA A 112 14.09 8.31 -12.84
N THR A 113 15.27 7.70 -12.94
CA THR A 113 15.40 6.24 -12.91
C THR A 113 14.85 5.69 -11.58
N PRO A 114 14.02 4.62 -11.61
CA PRO A 114 13.50 4.01 -10.39
C PRO A 114 14.61 3.63 -9.41
N ASN A 115 14.45 4.02 -8.14
CA ASN A 115 15.36 3.67 -7.06
C ASN A 115 14.56 3.08 -5.90
N ALA A 116 14.50 1.75 -5.86
CA ALA A 116 13.73 1.02 -4.86
C ALA A 116 14.23 1.30 -3.42
N VAL A 117 15.54 1.44 -3.21
CA VAL A 117 16.11 1.72 -1.88
C VAL A 117 15.68 3.10 -1.39
N ALA A 118 15.71 4.12 -2.26
CA ALA A 118 15.25 5.45 -1.90
C ALA A 118 13.73 5.50 -1.63
N ALA A 119 12.93 4.75 -2.40
CA ALA A 119 11.51 4.59 -2.09
C ALA A 119 11.31 3.92 -0.71
N TYR A 120 12.02 2.82 -0.43
CA TYR A 120 11.95 2.17 0.88
C TYR A 120 12.39 3.08 2.02
N LEU A 121 13.40 3.92 1.81
CA LEU A 121 13.85 4.91 2.80
C LEU A 121 12.74 5.91 3.09
N ALA A 122 12.13 6.51 2.06
CA ALA A 122 10.99 7.41 2.23
C ALA A 122 9.83 6.71 2.97
N GLY A 123 9.57 5.44 2.66
CA GLY A 123 8.59 4.63 3.38
C GLY A 123 8.93 4.42 4.85
N ALA A 124 10.19 4.15 5.18
CA ALA A 124 10.66 3.96 6.55
C ALA A 124 10.55 5.26 7.36
N GLU A 125 10.91 6.40 6.78
CA GLU A 125 10.79 7.72 7.40
C GLU A 125 9.33 8.06 7.71
N GLY A 126 8.42 7.83 6.75
CA GLY A 126 7.00 8.06 6.98
C GLY A 126 6.39 7.18 8.05
N ALA A 127 6.77 5.90 8.10
CA ALA A 127 6.37 4.99 9.17
C ALA A 127 6.90 5.46 10.54
N LEU A 128 8.14 5.96 10.60
CA LEU A 128 8.76 6.48 11.83
C LEU A 128 8.09 7.78 12.31
N GLU A 129 7.75 8.71 11.43
CA GLU A 129 7.02 9.94 11.80
C GLU A 129 5.65 9.60 12.38
N THR A 130 4.92 8.71 11.72
CA THR A 130 3.61 8.21 12.18
C THR A 130 3.74 7.54 13.54
N TYR A 131 4.77 6.71 13.73
CA TYR A 131 5.06 6.07 15.00
C TYR A 131 5.29 7.07 16.14
N LYS A 132 6.09 8.12 15.88
CA LYS A 132 6.34 9.20 16.83
C LYS A 132 5.05 9.95 17.16
N ALA A 133 4.23 10.25 16.16
CA ALA A 133 2.94 10.91 16.36
C ALA A 133 1.98 10.07 17.20
N ILE A 134 1.86 8.77 16.93
CA ILE A 134 1.07 7.84 17.76
C ILE A 134 1.61 7.83 19.20
N ARG A 135 2.92 7.66 19.39
CA ARG A 135 3.53 7.61 20.73
C ARG A 135 3.37 8.89 21.53
N SER A 136 3.21 10.04 20.88
CA SER A 136 2.91 11.31 21.56
C SER A 136 1.53 11.30 22.22
N LYS A 137 0.59 10.48 21.71
CA LYS A 137 -0.79 10.34 22.22
C LYS A 137 -0.98 9.08 23.05
N ASP A 138 -0.30 8.00 22.68
CA ASP A 138 -0.22 6.75 23.44
C ASP A 138 1.24 6.40 23.76
N PRO A 139 1.79 6.90 24.88
CA PRO A 139 3.16 6.60 25.29
C PRO A 139 3.42 5.14 25.64
N LYS A 140 2.39 4.28 25.73
CA LYS A 140 2.52 2.84 25.99
C LYS A 140 2.62 2.03 24.71
N PHE A 141 2.21 2.58 23.57
CA PHE A 141 2.35 1.92 22.28
C PHE A 141 3.83 1.65 21.97
N ARG A 142 4.14 0.39 21.65
CA ARG A 142 5.48 -0.08 21.28
C ARG A 142 5.40 -0.95 20.04
N ALA A 143 6.34 -0.72 19.13
CA ALA A 143 6.53 -1.53 17.94
C ALA A 143 8.03 -1.83 17.83
N PRO A 144 8.50 -3.04 18.21
CA PRO A 144 9.93 -3.35 18.33
C PRO A 144 10.75 -3.01 17.07
N GLY A 145 10.20 -3.27 15.89
CA GLY A 145 10.84 -2.95 14.61
C GLY A 145 11.03 -1.45 14.39
N LEU A 146 10.07 -0.63 14.82
CA LEU A 146 10.13 0.83 14.72
C LEU A 146 10.94 1.47 15.85
N ASP A 147 10.94 0.89 17.05
CA ASP A 147 11.84 1.30 18.13
C ASP A 147 13.31 1.14 17.71
N GLU A 148 13.65 0.00 17.09
CA GLU A 148 14.99 -0.22 16.54
C GLU A 148 15.30 0.76 15.40
N LEU A 149 14.39 0.94 14.43
CA LEU A 149 14.61 1.89 13.33
C LEU A 149 14.80 3.33 13.83
N MET A 150 14.05 3.76 14.84
CA MET A 150 14.17 5.09 15.43
C MET A 150 15.57 5.27 16.05
N ARG A 151 16.06 4.27 16.81
CA ARG A 151 17.42 4.27 17.36
C ARG A 151 18.50 4.31 16.28
N ARG A 152 18.29 3.63 15.15
CA ARG A 152 19.21 3.70 13.99
C ARG A 152 19.15 5.08 13.31
N GLN A 153 17.97 5.67 13.20
CA GLN A 153 17.79 7.02 12.67
C GLN A 153 18.52 8.08 13.52
N GLU A 154 18.41 8.02 14.84
CA GLU A 154 19.09 8.93 15.78
C GLU A 154 20.62 8.87 15.66
N LYS A 155 21.17 7.77 15.12
CA LYS A 155 22.60 7.56 14.85
C LYS A 155 23.02 7.91 13.42
N GLY A 156 22.10 8.35 12.57
CA GLY A 156 22.37 8.58 11.14
C GLY A 156 22.51 7.29 10.32
N GLU A 157 22.01 6.16 10.82
CA GLU A 157 22.20 4.83 10.21
C GLU A 157 20.93 4.32 9.48
N LEU A 158 19.91 5.15 9.32
CA LEU A 158 18.61 4.73 8.77
C LEU A 158 18.72 4.19 7.33
N GLU A 159 19.42 4.90 6.45
CA GLU A 159 19.60 4.48 5.06
C GLU A 159 20.33 3.12 4.97
N ALA A 160 21.39 2.96 5.76
CA ALA A 160 22.17 1.72 5.78
C ALA A 160 21.32 0.51 6.20
N VAL A 161 20.52 0.64 7.28
CA VAL A 161 19.65 -0.44 7.74
C VAL A 161 18.49 -0.71 6.77
N VAL A 162 17.96 0.33 6.10
CA VAL A 162 16.93 0.15 5.06
C VAL A 162 17.51 -0.61 3.88
N LYS A 163 18.71 -0.27 3.41
CA LYS A 163 19.40 -0.97 2.32
C LYS A 163 19.65 -2.44 2.66
N GLU A 164 20.12 -2.71 3.87
CA GLU A 164 20.31 -4.08 4.38
C GLU A 164 18.99 -4.87 4.37
N ARG A 165 17.93 -4.30 4.95
CA ARG A 165 16.60 -4.94 5.01
C ARG A 165 16.01 -5.15 3.63
N ALA A 166 16.16 -4.19 2.71
CA ALA A 166 15.70 -4.31 1.34
C ALA A 166 16.35 -5.51 0.63
N ALA A 167 17.68 -5.62 0.69
CA ALA A 167 18.40 -6.73 0.08
C ALA A 167 18.04 -8.10 0.69
N ALA A 168 17.80 -8.14 2.01
CA ALA A 168 17.53 -9.38 2.72
C ALA A 168 16.06 -9.84 2.65
N LYS A 169 15.10 -8.92 2.58
CA LYS A 169 13.68 -9.21 2.88
C LYS A 169 12.68 -8.67 1.86
N CYS A 170 13.10 -7.88 0.88
CA CYS A 170 12.20 -7.16 -0.03
C CYS A 170 12.44 -7.56 -1.51
N LYS A 171 12.53 -8.86 -1.76
CA LYS A 171 12.71 -9.43 -3.11
C LYS A 171 11.38 -9.56 -3.85
#